data_AF-A0A961WDJ3-F1
#
_entry.id   AF-A0A961WDJ3-F1
#
_cell.length_a   1.000
_cell.length_b   1.000
_cell.length_c   1.000
_cell.angle_alpha   90.00
_cell.angle_beta   90.00
_cell.angle_gamma   90.00
#
_symmetry.space_group_name_H-M   'P 1'
#
loop_
_entity.id
_entity.type
_entity.pdbx_description
1 polymer ?
#
loop_
_entity_poly.entity_id
_entity_poly.type
_entity_poly.pdbx_seq_one_letter_code
_entity_poly.pdbx_strand_id
1 'polypeptide(L)'
;MELNKLESQQASCRAYLVIDNQSAKSFDALKLDLVLFQTDGIIGRRFALDLAPIKVKKRSVKLFDLDGVKCETIGSFLINDVMDCKAGGADESGCMDLLALSTRSNVQLSK
;
A
#
# COMPACT_ATOMS: atom_id res chain seq x y z
N MET A 1 0.33 -7.41 -3.29
CA MET A 1 -0.20 -6.03 -3.32
C MET A 1 0.33 -5.36 -4.57
N GLU A 2 -0.56 -4.80 -5.37
CA GLU A 2 -0.23 -4.13 -6.64
C GLU A 2 -0.61 -2.66 -6.58
N LEU A 3 0.33 -1.75 -6.88
CA LEU A 3 -0.01 -0.37 -7.24
C LEU A 3 -0.57 -0.34 -8.65
N ASN A 4 -1.88 -0.25 -8.77
CA ASN A 4 -2.57 -0.45 -10.04
C ASN A 4 -2.67 0.85 -10.85
N LYS A 5 -3.08 1.94 -10.20
CA LYS A 5 -3.32 3.24 -10.84
C LYS A 5 -3.03 4.38 -9.87
N LEU A 6 -2.48 5.47 -10.41
CA LEU A 6 -2.55 6.80 -9.81
C LEU A 6 -3.48 7.66 -10.68
N GLU A 7 -4.38 8.40 -10.05
CA GLU A 7 -5.35 9.24 -10.72
C GLU A 7 -5.34 10.64 -10.13
N SER A 8 -5.06 11.62 -10.99
CA SER A 8 -5.11 13.02 -10.61
C SER A 8 -6.53 13.42 -10.25
N GLN A 9 -6.69 14.03 -9.08
CA GLN A 9 -7.87 14.75 -8.65
C GLN A 9 -7.55 16.25 -8.60
N GLN A 10 -8.53 17.10 -8.29
CA GLN A 10 -8.34 18.57 -8.31
C GLN A 10 -7.16 19.05 -7.44
N ALA A 11 -7.05 18.54 -6.21
CA ALA A 11 -6.01 18.94 -5.26
C ALA A 11 -5.35 17.74 -4.55
N SER A 12 -5.50 16.54 -5.09
CA SER A 12 -4.94 15.32 -4.51
C SER A 12 -4.59 14.31 -5.60
N CYS A 13 -3.81 13.30 -5.23
CA CYS A 13 -3.57 12.13 -6.05
C CYS A 13 -4.27 10.93 -5.41
N ARG A 14 -5.16 10.27 -6.14
CA ARG A 14 -5.78 9.03 -5.70
C ARG A 14 -4.94 7.84 -6.13
N ALA A 15 -4.51 7.03 -5.18
CA ALA A 15 -3.83 5.77 -5.45
C ALA A 15 -4.80 4.59 -5.32
N TYR A 16 -4.73 3.68 -6.29
CA TYR A 16 -5.51 2.45 -6.32
C TYR A 16 -4.59 1.26 -6.09
N LEU A 17 -4.83 0.52 -5.01
CA LEU A 17 -4.14 -0.71 -4.67
C LEU A 17 -5.04 -1.90 -4.87
N VAL A 18 -4.51 -2.94 -5.51
CA VAL A 18 -5.15 -4.25 -5.56
C VAL A 18 -4.47 -5.18 -4.57
N ILE A 19 -5.27 -5.71 -3.65
CA ILE A 19 -4.84 -6.70 -2.68
C ILE A 19 -5.40 -8.04 -3.11
N ASP A 20 -4.54 -9.04 -3.26
CA ASP A 20 -4.92 -10.39 -3.63
C ASP A 20 -4.44 -11.35 -2.54
N ASN A 21 -5.32 -11.65 -1.59
CA ASN A 21 -5.00 -12.58 -0.51
C ASN A 21 -5.29 -14.00 -0.97
N GLN A 22 -4.24 -14.69 -1.40
CA GLN A 22 -4.30 -16.10 -1.80
C GLN A 22 -3.99 -17.06 -0.64
N SER A 23 -3.69 -16.54 0.56
CA SER A 23 -3.45 -17.36 1.74
C SER A 23 -4.74 -18.01 2.26
N ALA A 24 -4.59 -19.00 3.14
CA ALA A 24 -5.71 -19.63 3.85
C ALA A 24 -6.21 -18.83 5.06
N LYS A 25 -5.55 -17.73 5.43
CA LYS A 25 -5.89 -16.89 6.58
C LYS A 25 -6.58 -15.60 6.11
N SER A 26 -7.48 -15.06 6.92
CA SER A 26 -7.84 -13.64 6.83
C SER A 26 -6.74 -12.80 7.48
N PHE A 27 -6.60 -11.56 7.04
CA PHE A 27 -5.84 -10.54 7.77
C PHE A 27 -6.84 -9.60 8.43
N ASP A 28 -6.86 -9.65 9.75
CA ASP A 28 -7.75 -8.85 10.60
C ASP A 28 -7.11 -7.49 10.91
N ALA A 29 -5.77 -7.43 10.88
CA ALA A 29 -4.98 -6.20 10.83
C ALA A 29 -3.84 -6.37 9.83
N LEU A 30 -3.59 -5.32 9.03
CA LEU A 30 -2.39 -5.18 8.21
C LEU A 30 -2.19 -3.69 7.95
N LYS A 31 -1.47 -3.05 8.86
CA LYS A 31 -1.17 -1.62 8.83
C LYS A 31 0.29 -1.43 8.44
N LEU A 32 0.51 -0.73 7.34
CA LEU A 32 1.83 -0.53 6.75
C LEU A 32 2.27 0.92 6.97
N ASP A 33 3.56 1.12 7.23
CA ASP A 33 4.20 2.44 7.21
C ASP A 33 4.75 2.69 5.80
N LEU A 34 4.16 3.63 5.07
CA LEU A 34 4.58 3.98 3.72
C LEU A 34 5.33 5.30 3.70
N VAL A 35 6.39 5.34 2.91
CA VAL A 35 7.14 6.55 2.55
C VAL A 35 6.96 6.79 1.06
N LEU A 36 6.48 7.98 0.73
CA LEU A 36 6.42 8.52 -0.62
C LEU A 36 7.70 9.31 -0.88
N PHE A 37 8.41 8.95 -1.94
CA PHE A 37 9.50 9.74 -2.51
C PHE A 37 9.01 10.51 -3.72
N GLN A 38 9.44 11.76 -3.83
CA GLN A 38 9.20 12.60 -4.99
C GLN A 38 10.08 12.13 -6.17
N THR A 39 9.85 12.70 -7.36
CA THR A 39 10.59 12.34 -8.58
C THR A 39 12.09 12.65 -8.51
N ASP A 40 12.51 13.55 -7.62
CA ASP A 40 13.91 13.85 -7.32
C ASP A 40 14.53 12.93 -6.24
N GLY A 41 13.75 11.98 -5.70
CA GLY A 41 14.18 11.05 -4.66
C GLY A 41 14.11 11.63 -3.24
N ILE A 42 13.58 12.84 -3.02
CA ILE A 42 13.38 13.40 -1.69
C ILE A 42 12.09 12.85 -1.08
N ILE A 43 12.10 12.61 0.25
CA ILE A 43 10.89 12.18 0.97
C ILE A 43 9.83 13.29 0.89
N GLY A 44 8.69 12.99 0.28
CA GLY A 44 7.55 13.89 0.21
C GLY A 44 6.58 13.72 1.37
N ARG A 45 6.23 12.47 1.70
CA ARG A 45 5.27 12.17 2.78
C ARG A 45 5.54 10.79 3.39
N ARG A 46 5.34 10.65 4.69
CA ARG A 46 5.25 9.36 5.39
C ARG A 46 3.86 9.22 5.99
N PHE A 47 3.22 8.07 5.81
CA PHE A 47 1.85 7.84 6.25
C PHE A 47 1.57 6.36 6.51
N ALA A 48 0.64 6.09 7.41
CA ALA A 48 0.18 4.74 7.66
C ALA A 48 -0.95 4.38 6.68
N LEU A 49 -0.87 3.19 6.09
CA LEU A 49 -1.89 2.62 5.22
C LEU A 49 -2.51 1.40 5.87
N ASP A 50 -3.83 1.43 6.09
CA ASP A 50 -4.58 0.31 6.62
C ASP A 50 -5.25 -0.50 5.49
N LEU A 51 -4.79 -1.73 5.31
CA LEU A 51 -5.30 -2.64 4.28
C LEU A 51 -6.41 -3.56 4.80
N ALA A 52 -6.54 -3.72 6.12
CA ALA A 52 -7.50 -4.63 6.71
C ALA A 52 -8.95 -4.10 6.60
N PRO A 53 -9.95 -4.98 6.79
CA PRO A 53 -9.83 -6.45 6.80
C PRO A 53 -9.59 -7.01 5.40
N ILE A 54 -8.83 -8.10 5.29
CA ILE A 54 -8.61 -8.82 4.04
C ILE A 54 -9.08 -10.27 4.21
N LYS A 55 -10.19 -10.62 3.55
CA LYS A 55 -10.75 -11.97 3.63
C LYS A 55 -9.84 -13.00 2.95
N VAL A 56 -9.91 -14.24 3.42
CA VAL A 56 -9.29 -15.41 2.80
C VAL A 56 -9.73 -15.54 1.33
N LYS A 57 -8.80 -15.88 0.44
CA LYS A 57 -9.03 -16.11 -1.00
C LYS A 57 -9.79 -14.97 -1.69
N LYS A 58 -9.53 -13.72 -1.27
CA LYS A 58 -10.22 -12.54 -1.79
C LYS A 58 -9.26 -11.60 -2.49
N ARG A 59 -9.63 -11.24 -3.71
CA ARG A 59 -9.12 -10.06 -4.42
C ARG A 59 -10.00 -8.85 -4.09
N SER A 60 -9.39 -7.77 -3.64
CA SER A 60 -10.06 -6.52 -3.28
C SER A 60 -9.29 -5.31 -3.80
N VAL A 61 -9.99 -4.17 -3.90
CA VAL A 61 -9.40 -2.89 -4.27
C VAL A 61 -9.51 -1.97 -3.06
N LYS A 62 -8.41 -1.27 -2.75
CA LYS A 62 -8.35 -0.19 -1.77
C LYS A 62 -7.91 1.06 -2.50
N LEU A 63 -8.47 2.20 -2.12
CA LEU A 63 -8.05 3.50 -2.62
C LEU A 63 -7.70 4.40 -1.44
N PHE A 64 -6.76 5.31 -1.66
CA PHE A 64 -6.43 6.35 -0.70
C PHE A 64 -6.05 7.63 -1.43
N ASP A 65 -6.39 8.76 -0.83
CA ASP A 65 -6.11 10.08 -1.38
C ASP A 65 -4.89 10.70 -0.69
N LEU A 66 -3.97 11.20 -1.51
CA LEU A 66 -2.80 11.96 -1.07
C LEU A 66 -3.11 13.45 -1.24
N ASP A 67 -3.77 14.02 -0.24
CA ASP A 67 -4.18 15.43 -0.27
C ASP A 67 -2.96 16.35 -0.39
N GLY A 68 -3.03 17.33 -1.30
CA GLY A 68 -1.95 18.26 -1.58
C GLY A 68 -0.77 17.67 -2.37
N VAL A 69 -0.86 16.41 -2.82
CA VAL A 69 0.15 15.76 -3.66
C VAL A 69 -0.36 15.65 -5.09
N LYS A 70 0.40 16.17 -6.07
CA LYS A 70 0.10 15.94 -7.49
C LYS A 70 0.68 14.61 -7.93
N CYS A 71 -0.07 13.82 -8.70
CA CYS A 71 0.39 12.49 -9.12
C CYS A 71 1.72 12.53 -9.91
N GLU A 72 1.93 13.57 -10.71
CA GLU A 72 3.17 13.78 -11.49
C GLU A 72 4.43 14.00 -10.63
N THR A 73 4.26 14.35 -9.35
CA THR A 73 5.37 14.55 -8.41
C THR A 73 5.77 13.28 -7.66
N ILE A 74 5.02 12.19 -7.81
CA ILE A 74 5.27 10.93 -7.11
C ILE A 74 6.31 10.13 -7.88
N GLY A 75 7.47 9.89 -7.27
CA GLY A 75 8.53 9.07 -7.85
C GLY A 75 8.38 7.59 -7.49
N SER A 76 8.21 7.28 -6.20
CA SER A 76 8.03 5.91 -5.72
C SER A 76 7.37 5.84 -4.34
N PHE A 77 6.88 4.65 -4.00
CA PHE A 77 6.46 4.28 -2.66
C PHE A 77 7.37 3.19 -2.10
N LEU A 78 7.77 3.36 -0.84
CA LEU A 78 8.46 2.38 -0.03
C LEU A 78 7.56 1.98 1.13
N ILE A 79 7.41 0.68 1.36
CA ILE A 79 6.85 0.14 2.60
C ILE A 79 8.02 0.05 3.57
N ASN A 80 8.11 1.02 4.47
CA ASN A 80 9.21 1.15 5.41
C ASN A 80 9.09 0.15 6.57
N ASP A 81 7.87 -0.14 7.01
CA ASP A 81 7.63 -1.09 8.10
C ASP A 81 6.19 -1.67 8.08
N VAL A 82 5.97 -2.73 8.85
CA VAL A 82 4.64 -3.25 9.20
C VAL A 82 4.33 -2.84 10.64
N MET A 83 3.41 -1.89 10.80
CA MET A 83 3.04 -1.32 12.10
C MET A 83 2.13 -2.22 12.94
N ASP A 84 1.27 -3.00 12.29
CA ASP A 84 0.35 -3.94 12.92
C ASP A 84 0.03 -5.06 11.94
N CYS A 85 0.02 -6.31 12.41
CA CYS A 85 -0.37 -7.45 11.61
C CYS A 85 -1.00 -8.56 12.43
N LYS A 86 -2.24 -8.90 12.09
CA LYS A 86 -2.98 -10.01 12.67
C LYS A 86 -3.56 -10.86 11.56
N ALA A 87 -3.24 -12.15 11.57
CA ALA A 87 -3.71 -13.10 10.58
C ALA A 87 -4.37 -14.31 11.27
N GLY A 88 -5.59 -14.63 10.86
CA GLY A 88 -6.37 -15.72 11.46
C GLY A 88 -6.63 -15.54 12.96
N GLY A 89 -6.84 -14.31 13.41
CA GLY A 89 -7.17 -13.99 14.80
C GLY A 89 -5.99 -13.88 15.78
N ALA A 90 -4.74 -13.98 15.32
CA ALA A 90 -3.54 -13.85 16.15
C ALA A 90 -2.51 -12.91 15.52
N ASP A 91 -1.60 -12.39 16.36
CA ASP A 91 -0.44 -11.62 15.89
C ASP A 91 0.42 -12.49 14.97
N GLU A 92 0.81 -11.94 13.82
CA GLU A 92 1.60 -12.65 12.81
C GLU A 92 2.93 -11.91 12.60
N SER A 93 4.02 -12.53 13.07
CA SER A 93 5.37 -12.07 12.75
C SER A 93 5.72 -12.38 11.30
N GLY A 94 6.44 -11.50 10.61
CA GLY A 94 6.90 -11.75 9.23
C GLY A 94 5.89 -11.36 8.15
N CYS A 95 4.88 -10.55 8.47
CA CYS A 95 3.97 -10.03 7.44
C CYS A 95 4.67 -9.24 6.34
N MET A 96 5.83 -8.64 6.62
CA MET A 96 6.67 -8.01 5.60
C MET A 96 7.08 -9.01 4.52
N ASP A 97 7.46 -10.25 4.89
CA ASP A 97 7.89 -11.28 3.95
C ASP A 97 6.74 -11.81 3.10
N LEU A 98 5.51 -11.81 3.64
CA LEU A 98 4.30 -12.21 2.93
C LEU A 98 3.89 -11.22 1.83
N LEU A 99 4.39 -9.98 1.85
CA LEU A 99 4.08 -8.98 0.85
C LEU A 99 4.82 -9.25 -0.46
N ALA A 100 4.12 -9.82 -1.44
CA ALA A 100 4.54 -9.78 -2.84
C ALA A 100 4.09 -8.45 -3.48
N LEU A 101 5.03 -7.63 -3.95
CA LEU A 101 4.75 -6.30 -4.50
C LEU A 101 4.81 -6.30 -6.02
N SER A 102 3.93 -5.54 -6.65
CA SER A 102 3.95 -5.25 -8.08
C SER A 102 3.41 -3.86 -8.36
N THR A 103 3.61 -3.37 -9.57
CA THR A 103 3.01 -2.13 -10.05
C THR A 103 2.56 -2.30 -11.50
N ARG A 104 1.46 -1.63 -11.86
CA ARG A 104 1.02 -1.43 -13.25
C ARG A 104 1.12 0.04 -13.68
N SER A 105 1.53 0.91 -12.76
CA SER A 105 1.83 2.30 -13.07
C SER A 105 3.31 2.48 -13.40
N ASN A 106 3.69 3.69 -13.81
CA ASN A 106 5.09 4.09 -13.94
C ASN A 106 5.78 4.38 -12.60
N VAL A 107 5.03 4.36 -11.49
CA VAL A 107 5.53 4.58 -10.14
C VAL A 107 5.84 3.25 -9.48
N GLN A 108 7.03 3.14 -8.90
CA GLN A 108 7.49 1.93 -8.24
C GLN A 108 6.88 1.78 -6.84
N LEU A 109 6.66 0.52 -6.45
CA LEU A 109 6.27 0.12 -5.10
C LEU A 109 7.26 -0.93 -4.60
N SER A 110 7.94 -0.64 -3.51
CA SER A 110 9.01 -1.46 -2.93
C SER A 110 8.84 -1.63 -1.42
N LYS A 111 9.60 -2.55 -0.83
CA LYS A 111 9.76 -2.77 0.62
C LYS A 111 11.25 -2.95 0.91
#